data_AF-A0A950RI87-F1
#
_entry.id   AF-A0A950RI87-F1
#
_cell.length_a   1.000
_cell.length_b   1.000
_cell.length_c   1.000
_cell.angle_alpha   90.00
_cell.angle_beta   90.00
_cell.angle_gamma   90.00
#
_symmetry.space_group_name_H-M   'P 1'
#
loop_
_entity.id
_entity.type
_entity.pdbx_description
1 polymer ?
#
loop_
_entity_poly.entity_id
_entity_poly.type
_entity_poly.pdbx_seq_one_letter_code
_entity_poly.pdbx_strand_id
1 'polypeptide(L)'
;MRDWLAEKLLAEVLQWTPEDVAQERPILQALAAYKYDEYLQFSAGSRFIENLALWLVQFETPEERHTAYAFMKGQLVFCSAAEMRHLVEIAYPDHIRTLLLDRTAGNSPDRFRPATVATRTDFKVRQRQCLFLGLSDGARIDAFRRANRDLNHEQIWQSYELSEQRVTKLLGKLSQHLEQITGRVPDPADCRFQTLVLLDDFSASGTSYYTLPATCPGGGKITDFLKDLSDETKPVARLVDLRQLEVIILLYLATEQAIEYLGEASKATWVKRGIPCTVEVVQLLPKEIRLVRGGGNEIDRVIEHSKYYDHDIYDEHFAKGRTPDARYGYADCGLPLVLHHNTPNNSVALLMSYEGLKFRGLFPRIQRHKEMS
;
A
#
# COMPACT_ATOMS: atom_id res chain seq x y z
N MET A 1 31.54 0.58 4.17
CA MET A 1 32.42 0.14 5.29
C MET A 1 32.68 -1.37 5.16
N ARG A 2 33.77 -1.96 5.67
CA ARG A 2 33.89 -3.45 5.69
C ARG A 2 32.91 -3.99 6.75
N ASP A 3 32.04 -4.93 6.42
CA ASP A 3 30.95 -5.44 7.30
C ASP A 3 31.41 -5.75 8.74
N TRP A 4 32.63 -6.29 8.88
CA TRP A 4 33.29 -6.55 10.16
C TRP A 4 33.36 -5.34 11.10
N LEU A 5 33.57 -4.13 10.58
CA LEU A 5 33.71 -2.92 11.40
C LEU A 5 32.36 -2.49 11.97
N ALA A 6 31.29 -2.61 11.17
CA ALA A 6 29.93 -2.32 11.61
C ALA A 6 29.48 -3.32 12.69
N GLU A 7 29.82 -4.60 12.54
CA GLU A 7 29.56 -5.62 13.56
C GLU A 7 30.34 -5.36 14.85
N LYS A 8 31.61 -4.94 14.76
CA LYS A 8 32.41 -4.58 15.94
C LYS A 8 31.80 -3.39 16.67
N LEU A 9 31.40 -2.35 15.92
CA LEU A 9 30.73 -1.19 16.48
C LEU A 9 29.42 -1.59 17.17
N LEU A 10 28.62 -2.46 16.55
CA LEU A 10 27.35 -2.91 17.12
C LEU A 10 27.56 -3.64 18.46
N ALA A 11 28.56 -4.52 18.54
CA ALA A 11 28.90 -5.22 19.77
C ALA A 11 29.34 -4.26 20.89
N GLU A 12 30.11 -3.22 20.55
CA GLU A 12 30.54 -2.19 21.51
C GLU A 12 29.34 -1.35 22.00
N VAL A 13 28.45 -0.95 21.09
CA VAL A 13 27.28 -0.11 21.38
C VAL A 13 26.28 -0.79 22.30
N LEU A 14 26.05 -2.09 22.07
CA LEU A 14 25.16 -2.93 22.88
C LEU A 14 25.87 -3.58 24.09
N GLN A 15 27.18 -3.38 24.24
CA GLN A 15 27.98 -3.99 25.31
C GLN A 15 27.88 -5.53 25.33
N TRP A 16 27.79 -6.13 24.15
CA TRP A 16 27.67 -7.57 23.96
C TRP A 16 28.93 -8.32 24.38
N THR A 17 28.75 -9.45 25.06
CA THR A 17 29.83 -10.39 25.30
C THR A 17 30.19 -11.18 24.03
N PRO A 18 31.33 -11.88 23.98
CA PRO A 18 31.65 -12.77 22.87
C PRO A 18 30.56 -13.80 22.57
N GLU A 19 29.87 -14.28 23.60
CA GLU A 19 28.73 -15.20 23.49
C GLU A 19 27.53 -14.55 22.84
N ASP A 20 27.15 -13.34 23.24
CA ASP A 20 26.06 -12.57 22.63
C ASP A 20 26.35 -12.32 21.14
N VAL A 21 27.58 -11.93 20.81
CA VAL A 21 28.00 -11.71 19.41
C VAL A 21 27.88 -12.99 18.59
N ALA A 22 28.29 -14.14 19.14
CA ALA A 22 28.19 -15.43 18.47
C ALA A 22 26.72 -15.83 18.20
N GLN A 23 25.80 -15.47 19.10
CA GLN A 23 24.37 -15.73 18.96
C GLN A 23 23.69 -14.78 17.96
N GLU A 24 23.96 -13.47 18.07
CA GLU A 24 23.18 -12.45 17.37
C GLU A 24 23.70 -12.16 15.95
N ARG A 25 25.01 -12.31 15.71
CA ARG A 25 25.61 -12.02 14.39
C ARG A 25 24.97 -12.82 13.25
N PRO A 26 24.79 -14.15 13.33
CA PRO A 26 24.20 -14.91 12.23
C PRO A 26 22.76 -14.46 11.91
N ILE A 27 21.99 -14.09 12.94
CA ILE A 27 20.61 -13.61 12.77
C ILE A 27 20.61 -12.27 12.03
N LEU A 28 21.46 -11.32 12.45
CA LEU A 28 21.54 -10.01 11.80
C LEU A 28 22.04 -10.09 10.37
N GLN A 29 23.03 -10.94 10.09
CA GLN A 29 23.51 -11.18 8.73
C GLN A 29 22.41 -11.77 7.85
N ALA A 30 21.62 -12.71 8.38
CA ALA A 30 20.47 -13.25 7.67
C ALA A 30 19.41 -12.17 7.40
N LEU A 31 19.01 -11.39 8.41
CA LEU A 31 18.04 -10.30 8.25
C LEU A 31 18.50 -9.25 7.22
N ALA A 32 19.77 -8.86 7.28
CA ALA A 32 20.38 -7.95 6.32
C ALA A 32 20.32 -8.51 4.89
N ALA A 33 20.87 -9.72 4.69
CA ALA A 33 21.02 -10.31 3.36
C ALA A 33 19.68 -10.68 2.71
N TYR A 34 18.68 -11.12 3.48
CA TYR A 34 17.39 -11.55 2.94
C TYR A 34 16.35 -10.44 2.82
N LYS A 35 16.45 -9.37 3.62
CA LYS A 35 15.42 -8.33 3.65
C LYS A 35 15.99 -6.92 3.69
N TYR A 36 16.75 -6.57 4.73
CA TYR A 36 16.93 -5.17 5.08
C TYR A 36 17.93 -4.43 4.18
N ASP A 37 18.91 -5.11 3.59
CA ASP A 37 19.83 -4.49 2.62
C ASP A 37 19.13 -4.13 1.29
N GLU A 38 17.91 -4.63 1.04
CA GLU A 38 17.12 -4.26 -0.15
C GLU A 38 16.46 -2.87 -0.02
N TYR A 39 16.58 -2.19 1.13
CA TYR A 39 15.95 -0.90 1.33
C TYR A 39 16.57 0.18 0.43
N LEU A 40 15.77 0.67 -0.52
CA LEU A 40 16.23 1.52 -1.62
C LEU A 40 16.62 2.94 -1.22
N GLN A 41 16.25 3.40 -0.02
CA GLN A 41 16.58 4.75 0.46
C GLN A 41 17.86 4.79 1.29
N PHE A 42 18.58 3.68 1.44
CA PHE A 42 19.93 3.75 1.96
C PHE A 42 20.86 4.49 0.98
N SER A 43 21.80 5.26 1.53
CA SER A 43 22.80 5.95 0.73
C SER A 43 23.75 4.95 0.05
N ALA A 44 24.37 5.37 -1.05
CA ALA A 44 25.23 4.50 -1.84
C ALA A 44 26.37 3.89 -0.99
N GLY A 45 26.43 2.56 -0.95
CA GLY A 45 27.43 1.81 -0.18
C GLY A 45 27.10 1.63 1.31
N SER A 46 25.95 2.12 1.77
CA SER A 46 25.43 1.88 3.11
C SER A 46 24.61 0.59 3.16
N ARG A 47 24.68 -0.12 4.28
CA ARG A 47 23.97 -1.40 4.52
C ARG A 47 23.23 -1.36 5.85
N PHE A 48 22.33 -2.31 6.05
CA PHE A 48 21.49 -2.38 7.24
C PHE A 48 22.30 -2.40 8.54
N ILE A 49 23.32 -3.26 8.66
CA ILE A 49 24.08 -3.42 9.92
C ILE A 49 24.78 -2.12 10.32
N GLU A 50 25.32 -1.38 9.36
CA GLU A 50 25.93 -0.06 9.60
C GLU A 50 24.88 0.96 10.08
N ASN A 51 23.73 1.03 9.40
CA ASN A 51 22.64 1.91 9.82
C ASN A 51 22.08 1.54 11.18
N LEU A 52 22.02 0.24 11.51
CA LEU A 52 21.60 -0.24 12.82
C LEU A 52 22.55 0.23 13.93
N ALA A 53 23.86 0.08 13.73
CA ALA A 53 24.85 0.52 14.71
C ALA A 53 24.79 2.05 14.91
N LEU A 54 24.71 2.82 13.83
CA LEU A 54 24.56 4.28 13.89
C LEU A 54 23.25 4.71 14.55
N TRP A 55 22.15 3.99 14.27
CA TRP A 55 20.86 4.23 14.88
C TRP A 55 20.90 4.01 16.39
N LEU A 56 21.51 2.90 16.84
CA LEU A 56 21.59 2.54 18.25
C LEU A 56 22.50 3.45 19.07
N VAL A 57 23.57 3.99 18.48
CA VAL A 57 24.47 4.97 19.14
C VAL A 57 23.72 6.22 19.61
N GLN A 58 22.61 6.58 18.97
CA GLN A 58 21.83 7.76 19.32
C GLN A 58 21.12 7.64 20.68
N PHE A 59 20.89 6.42 21.18
CA PHE A 59 20.28 6.19 22.48
C PHE A 59 21.31 6.31 23.61
N GLU A 60 20.93 7.01 24.67
CA GLU A 60 21.83 7.43 25.75
C GLU A 60 22.21 6.28 26.67
N THR A 61 21.22 5.52 27.13
CA THR A 61 21.40 4.46 28.11
C THR A 61 21.53 3.09 27.44
N PRO A 62 22.28 2.14 28.03
CA PRO A 62 22.29 0.76 27.58
C PRO A 62 20.89 0.15 27.50
N GLU A 63 20.02 0.42 28.47
CA GLU A 63 18.67 -0.12 28.54
C GLU A 63 17.81 0.32 27.34
N GLU A 64 17.90 1.58 26.94
CA GLU A 64 17.22 2.09 25.74
C GLU A 64 17.73 1.43 24.46
N ARG A 65 19.05 1.21 24.34
CA ARG A 65 19.65 0.51 23.19
C ARG A 65 19.15 -0.92 23.09
N HIS A 66 19.10 -1.64 24.21
CA HIS A 66 18.57 -3.00 24.26
C HIS A 66 17.07 -3.04 23.90
N THR A 67 16.29 -2.08 24.40
CA THR A 67 14.86 -1.95 24.09
C THR A 67 14.64 -1.69 22.60
N ALA A 68 15.40 -0.75 22.02
CA ALA A 68 15.34 -0.42 20.60
C ALA A 68 15.78 -1.59 19.70
N TYR A 69 16.83 -2.32 20.10
CA TYR A 69 17.29 -3.52 19.42
C TYR A 69 16.25 -4.65 19.46
N ALA A 70 15.66 -4.91 20.63
CA ALA A 70 14.62 -5.91 20.82
C ALA A 70 13.36 -5.58 20.00
N PHE A 71 12.98 -4.29 19.94
CA PHE A 71 11.90 -3.81 19.07
C PHE A 71 12.18 -4.12 17.60
N MET A 72 13.38 -3.77 17.09
CA MET A 72 13.77 -4.07 15.71
C MET A 72 13.73 -5.57 15.42
N LYS A 73 14.28 -6.39 16.31
CA LYS A 73 14.37 -7.84 16.11
C LYS A 73 13.01 -8.55 16.21
N GLY A 74 12.14 -8.11 17.12
CA GLY A 74 10.92 -8.82 17.49
C GLY A 74 9.62 -8.28 16.89
N GLN A 75 9.57 -7.00 16.50
CA GLN A 75 8.31 -6.33 16.11
C GLN A 75 8.37 -5.66 14.73
N LEU A 76 9.56 -5.42 14.17
CA LEU A 76 9.69 -4.80 12.86
C LEU A 76 9.13 -5.71 11.76
N VAL A 77 8.18 -5.18 10.99
CA VAL A 77 7.66 -5.78 9.77
C VAL A 77 8.35 -5.11 8.59
N PHE A 78 9.06 -5.89 7.78
CA PHE A 78 9.66 -5.43 6.54
C PHE A 78 9.07 -6.18 5.35
N CYS A 79 8.53 -5.43 4.40
CA CYS A 79 8.01 -5.96 3.13
C CYS A 79 9.05 -5.80 2.01
N SER A 80 9.67 -6.90 1.63
CA SER A 80 10.72 -6.96 0.60
C SER A 80 10.18 -6.66 -0.79
N ALA A 81 11.09 -6.46 -1.76
CA ALA A 81 10.68 -6.27 -3.15
C ALA A 81 10.03 -7.53 -3.73
N ALA A 82 10.51 -8.71 -3.33
CA ALA A 82 9.96 -10.00 -3.73
C ALA A 82 8.58 -10.26 -3.12
N GLU A 83 8.40 -9.97 -1.83
CA GLU A 83 7.10 -10.11 -1.15
C GLU A 83 6.05 -9.20 -1.79
N MET A 84 6.37 -7.92 -2.00
CA MET A 84 5.46 -6.99 -2.67
C MET A 84 5.14 -7.43 -4.10
N ARG A 85 6.13 -7.95 -4.85
CA ARG A 85 5.90 -8.50 -6.20
C ARG A 85 4.94 -9.68 -6.15
N HIS A 86 5.12 -10.59 -5.21
CA HIS A 86 4.24 -11.74 -5.06
C HIS A 86 2.79 -11.32 -4.81
N LEU A 87 2.56 -10.33 -3.93
CA LEU A 87 1.21 -9.80 -3.68
C LEU A 87 0.57 -9.21 -4.94
N VAL A 88 1.35 -8.53 -5.78
CA VAL A 88 0.89 -7.99 -7.07
C VAL A 88 0.53 -9.12 -8.05
N GLU A 89 1.32 -10.20 -8.07
CA GLU A 89 1.12 -11.35 -8.96
C GLU A 89 -0.16 -12.13 -8.61
N ILE A 90 -0.48 -12.27 -7.32
CA ILE A 90 -1.68 -13.01 -6.85
C ILE A 90 -2.95 -12.14 -6.79
N ALA A 91 -2.82 -10.80 -6.81
CA ALA A 91 -3.93 -9.87 -6.67
C ALA A 91 -5.10 -10.13 -7.62
N TYR A 92 -4.82 -10.50 -8.87
CA TYR A 92 -5.88 -10.86 -9.80
C TYR A 92 -6.33 -12.32 -9.69
N PRO A 93 -5.48 -13.34 -9.84
CA PRO A 93 -5.93 -14.73 -9.90
C PRO A 93 -6.65 -15.19 -8.63
N ASP A 94 -6.21 -14.71 -7.45
CA ASP A 94 -6.68 -15.22 -6.17
C ASP A 94 -7.77 -14.33 -5.54
N HIS A 95 -7.72 -13.01 -5.78
CA HIS A 95 -8.69 -12.07 -5.21
C HIS A 95 -9.72 -11.60 -6.25
N ILE A 96 -9.31 -10.78 -7.22
CA ILE A 96 -10.25 -10.14 -8.15
C ILE A 96 -11.01 -11.17 -8.99
N ARG A 97 -10.32 -12.15 -9.55
CA ARG A 97 -10.93 -13.19 -10.39
C ARG A 97 -11.92 -14.02 -9.59
N THR A 98 -11.62 -14.33 -8.32
CA THR A 98 -12.54 -15.03 -7.42
C THR A 98 -13.84 -14.24 -7.23
N LEU A 99 -13.76 -12.93 -7.00
CA LEU A 99 -14.94 -12.05 -6.92
C LEU A 99 -15.74 -12.06 -8.23
N LEU A 100 -15.08 -12.00 -9.39
CA LEU A 100 -15.75 -12.02 -10.70
C LEU A 100 -16.45 -13.36 -10.97
N LEU A 101 -15.82 -14.48 -10.60
CA LEU A 101 -16.39 -15.82 -10.72
C LEU A 101 -17.62 -15.96 -9.83
N ASP A 102 -17.50 -15.59 -8.56
CA ASP A 102 -18.61 -15.63 -7.60
C ASP A 102 -19.80 -14.79 -8.06
N ARG A 103 -19.55 -13.56 -8.55
CA ARG A 103 -20.61 -12.68 -9.07
C ARG A 103 -21.27 -13.25 -10.32
N THR A 104 -20.51 -13.90 -11.20
CA THR A 104 -21.06 -14.54 -12.42
C THR A 104 -21.88 -15.79 -12.09
N ALA A 105 -21.44 -16.55 -11.09
CA ALA A 105 -22.16 -17.74 -10.63
C ALA A 105 -23.48 -17.38 -9.93
N GLY A 106 -23.50 -16.27 -9.18
CA GLY A 106 -24.65 -15.86 -8.38
C GLY A 106 -25.04 -16.95 -7.38
N ASN A 107 -26.33 -17.30 -7.35
CA ASN A 107 -26.86 -18.37 -6.51
C ASN A 107 -26.86 -19.76 -7.20
N SER A 108 -26.21 -19.90 -8.36
CA SER A 108 -26.09 -21.19 -9.04
C SER A 108 -25.19 -22.16 -8.26
N PRO A 109 -25.46 -23.48 -8.27
CA PRO A 109 -24.52 -24.50 -7.80
C PRO A 109 -23.14 -24.42 -8.46
N ASP A 110 -23.04 -23.80 -9.64
CA ASP A 110 -21.77 -23.56 -10.34
C ASP A 110 -20.79 -22.69 -9.55
N ARG A 111 -21.23 -21.98 -8.50
CA ARG A 111 -20.34 -21.22 -7.61
C ARG A 111 -19.26 -22.11 -6.98
N PHE A 112 -19.57 -23.38 -6.74
CA PHE A 112 -18.60 -24.37 -6.23
C PHE A 112 -17.75 -25.01 -7.35
N ARG A 113 -17.92 -24.59 -8.60
CA ARG A 113 -17.25 -25.11 -9.81
C ARG A 113 -16.63 -23.96 -10.60
N PRO A 114 -15.63 -23.24 -10.05
CA PRO A 114 -15.06 -22.04 -10.67
C PRO A 114 -14.50 -22.28 -12.08
N ALA A 115 -13.97 -23.49 -12.35
CA ALA A 115 -13.52 -23.87 -13.69
C ALA A 115 -14.67 -23.87 -14.72
N THR A 116 -15.86 -24.34 -14.35
CA THR A 116 -17.05 -24.32 -15.20
C THR A 116 -17.48 -22.89 -15.46
N VAL A 117 -17.55 -22.06 -14.41
CA VAL A 117 -17.93 -20.65 -14.54
C VAL A 117 -16.98 -19.89 -15.48
N ALA A 118 -15.67 -20.14 -15.36
CA ALA A 118 -14.65 -19.49 -16.18
C ALA A 118 -14.79 -19.77 -17.70
N THR A 119 -15.42 -20.87 -18.09
CA THR A 119 -15.65 -21.20 -19.50
C THR A 119 -16.85 -20.48 -20.13
N ARG A 120 -17.78 -19.99 -19.30
CA ARG A 120 -19.03 -19.37 -19.75
C ARG A 120 -18.76 -18.05 -20.49
N THR A 121 -19.60 -17.76 -21.48
CA THR A 121 -19.50 -16.53 -22.27
C THR A 121 -19.74 -15.29 -21.43
N ASP A 122 -20.67 -15.33 -20.48
CA ASP A 122 -20.97 -14.21 -19.59
C ASP A 122 -19.81 -13.87 -18.64
N PHE A 123 -19.09 -14.87 -18.13
CA PHE A 123 -17.85 -14.63 -17.37
C PHE A 123 -16.79 -13.94 -18.24
N LYS A 124 -16.55 -14.43 -19.46
CA LYS A 124 -15.58 -13.84 -20.38
C LYS A 124 -15.92 -12.40 -20.75
N VAL A 125 -17.22 -12.11 -20.94
CA VAL A 125 -17.73 -10.75 -21.16
C VAL A 125 -17.46 -9.88 -19.93
N ARG A 126 -17.86 -10.32 -18.73
CA ARG A 126 -17.63 -9.58 -17.48
C ARG A 126 -16.14 -9.33 -17.24
N GLN A 127 -15.30 -10.36 -17.41
CA GLN A 127 -13.85 -10.26 -17.30
C GLN A 127 -13.31 -9.21 -18.27
N ARG A 128 -13.80 -9.17 -19.52
CA ARG A 128 -13.37 -8.18 -20.53
C ARG A 128 -13.88 -6.76 -20.24
N GLN A 129 -15.03 -6.64 -19.57
CA GLN A 129 -15.63 -5.38 -19.11
C GLN A 129 -15.06 -4.88 -17.77
N CYS A 130 -13.96 -5.48 -17.28
CA CYS A 130 -13.17 -4.95 -16.17
C CYS A 130 -12.13 -3.94 -16.67
N LEU A 131 -12.00 -2.80 -16.00
CA LEU A 131 -10.95 -1.81 -16.21
C LEU A 131 -10.14 -1.65 -14.92
N PHE A 132 -8.83 -1.86 -15.00
CA PHE A 132 -7.87 -1.78 -13.90
C PHE A 132 -7.13 -0.44 -13.98
N LEU A 133 -7.18 0.35 -12.92
CA LEU A 133 -6.60 1.69 -12.83
C LEU A 133 -5.71 1.79 -11.59
N GLY A 134 -4.49 2.28 -11.75
CA GLY A 134 -3.63 2.64 -10.62
C GLY A 134 -4.09 3.92 -9.93
N LEU A 135 -4.20 3.90 -8.61
CA LEU A 135 -4.48 5.07 -7.76
C LEU A 135 -3.20 5.81 -7.35
N SER A 136 -2.03 5.21 -7.54
CA SER A 136 -0.74 5.82 -7.25
C SER A 136 0.36 5.20 -8.12
N ASP A 137 1.53 5.84 -8.16
CA ASP A 137 2.73 5.25 -8.74
C ASP A 137 3.11 3.92 -8.05
N GLY A 138 2.73 3.76 -6.79
CA GLY A 138 2.89 2.55 -5.99
C GLY A 138 2.03 1.38 -6.46
N ALA A 139 1.02 1.58 -7.30
CA ALA A 139 0.10 0.51 -7.74
C ALA A 139 0.77 -0.63 -8.57
N ARG A 140 2.04 -0.48 -8.97
CA ARG A 140 2.85 -1.49 -9.70
C ARG A 140 2.15 -2.08 -10.92
N ILE A 141 1.48 -1.22 -11.67
CA ILE A 141 0.66 -1.60 -12.83
C ILE A 141 1.47 -2.33 -13.91
N ASP A 142 2.76 -2.01 -14.05
CA ASP A 142 3.66 -2.71 -14.95
C ASP A 142 3.89 -4.17 -14.54
N ALA A 143 4.12 -4.45 -13.26
CA ALA A 143 4.25 -5.80 -12.71
C ALA A 143 2.92 -6.55 -12.79
N PHE A 144 1.82 -5.90 -12.39
CA PHE A 144 0.47 -6.46 -12.48
C PHE A 144 0.12 -6.88 -13.91
N ARG A 145 0.44 -6.04 -14.90
CA ARG A 145 0.19 -6.35 -16.32
C ARG A 145 0.98 -7.58 -16.78
N ARG A 146 2.23 -7.74 -16.36
CA ARG A 146 3.09 -8.87 -16.78
C ARG A 146 2.67 -10.19 -16.13
N ALA A 147 2.20 -10.13 -14.89
CA ALA A 147 1.73 -11.31 -14.16
C ALA A 147 0.44 -11.89 -14.77
N ASN A 148 -0.44 -11.03 -15.29
CA ASN A 148 -1.80 -11.40 -15.66
C ASN A 148 -2.00 -11.57 -17.16
N ARG A 149 -1.53 -12.71 -17.70
CA ARG A 149 -1.60 -13.04 -19.14
C ARG A 149 -3.03 -13.30 -19.64
N ASP A 150 -3.95 -13.61 -18.73
CA ASP A 150 -5.36 -13.83 -19.03
C ASP A 150 -6.12 -12.52 -19.27
N LEU A 151 -5.55 -11.39 -18.88
CA LEU A 151 -6.14 -10.07 -19.05
C LEU A 151 -5.64 -9.41 -20.34
N ASN A 152 -6.51 -8.65 -20.98
CA ASN A 152 -6.09 -7.85 -22.12
C ASN A 152 -5.30 -6.61 -21.65
N HIS A 153 -4.19 -6.29 -22.31
CA HIS A 153 -3.37 -5.13 -21.96
C HIS A 153 -4.15 -3.80 -22.00
N GLU A 154 -5.16 -3.69 -22.87
CA GLU A 154 -6.00 -2.48 -22.96
C GLU A 154 -6.92 -2.32 -21.75
N GLN A 155 -7.04 -3.31 -20.85
CA GLN A 155 -7.80 -3.20 -19.60
C GLN A 155 -6.98 -2.59 -18.46
N ILE A 156 -5.67 -2.44 -18.60
CA ILE A 156 -4.77 -2.16 -17.47
C ILE A 156 -4.03 -0.83 -17.68
N TRP A 157 -4.35 0.18 -16.87
CA TRP A 157 -3.82 1.55 -17.02
C TRP A 157 -3.14 2.06 -15.74
N GLN A 158 -2.08 2.84 -15.95
CA GLN A 158 -1.22 3.34 -14.87
C GLN A 158 -1.91 4.37 -13.98
N SER A 159 -2.82 5.17 -14.54
CA SER A 159 -3.53 6.24 -13.84
C SER A 159 -5.02 6.18 -14.17
N TYR A 160 -5.84 6.69 -13.25
CA TYR A 160 -7.27 6.92 -13.45
C TYR A 160 -7.57 8.18 -14.30
N GLU A 161 -6.59 9.05 -14.53
CA GLU A 161 -6.70 10.21 -15.41
C GLU A 161 -6.45 9.80 -16.87
N LEU A 162 -7.51 9.78 -17.69
CA LEU A 162 -7.46 9.31 -19.07
C LEU A 162 -7.86 10.42 -20.06
N SER A 163 -7.06 10.60 -21.12
CA SER A 163 -7.35 11.54 -22.20
C SER A 163 -8.49 11.06 -23.11
N GLU A 164 -9.10 11.99 -23.85
CA GLU A 164 -10.21 11.66 -24.76
C GLU A 164 -9.84 10.65 -25.86
N GLN A 165 -8.65 10.82 -26.46
CA GLN A 165 -8.12 9.89 -27.44
C GLN A 165 -7.99 8.48 -26.84
N ARG A 166 -7.57 8.40 -25.56
CA ARG A 166 -7.39 7.15 -24.86
C ARG A 166 -8.73 6.45 -24.62
N VAL A 167 -9.71 7.18 -24.07
CA VAL A 167 -11.06 6.66 -23.83
C VAL A 167 -11.68 6.11 -25.11
N THR A 168 -11.59 6.86 -26.21
CA THR A 168 -12.15 6.43 -27.50
C THR A 168 -11.50 5.14 -27.99
N LYS A 169 -10.17 5.01 -27.85
CA LYS A 169 -9.46 3.77 -28.20
C LYS A 169 -9.91 2.60 -27.33
N LEU A 170 -10.11 2.82 -26.03
CA LEU A 170 -10.53 1.78 -25.08
C LEU A 170 -11.91 1.22 -25.40
N LEU A 171 -12.88 2.10 -25.65
CA LEU A 171 -14.24 1.71 -26.03
C LEU A 171 -14.26 0.97 -27.37
N GLY A 172 -13.48 1.43 -28.36
CA GLY A 172 -13.34 0.74 -29.64
C GLY A 172 -12.76 -0.67 -29.50
N LYS A 173 -11.71 -0.83 -28.69
CA LYS A 173 -11.10 -2.14 -28.39
C LYS A 173 -12.00 -3.02 -27.53
N LEU A 174 -12.85 -2.44 -26.69
CA LEU A 174 -13.85 -3.18 -25.92
C LEU A 174 -14.89 -3.77 -26.85
N SER A 175 -15.50 -2.95 -27.71
CA SER A 175 -16.48 -3.38 -28.71
C SER A 175 -15.96 -4.53 -29.59
N GLN A 176 -14.74 -4.38 -30.15
CA GLN A 176 -14.10 -5.43 -30.98
C GLN A 176 -13.96 -6.77 -30.24
N HIS A 177 -13.54 -6.76 -28.97
CA HIS A 177 -13.35 -7.99 -28.21
C HIS A 177 -14.68 -8.59 -27.75
N LEU A 178 -15.69 -7.76 -27.45
CA LEU A 178 -17.02 -8.25 -27.11
C LEU A 178 -17.67 -8.96 -28.31
N GLU A 179 -17.49 -8.44 -29.52
CA GLU A 179 -17.93 -9.12 -30.75
C GLU A 179 -17.24 -10.48 -30.92
N GLN A 180 -15.93 -10.55 -30.69
CA GLN A 180 -15.18 -11.82 -30.76
C GLN A 180 -15.63 -12.86 -29.72
N ILE A 181 -15.97 -12.42 -28.51
CA ILE A 181 -16.41 -13.30 -27.43
C ILE A 181 -17.84 -13.79 -27.65
N THR A 182 -18.74 -12.91 -28.10
CA THR A 182 -20.18 -13.19 -28.21
C THR A 182 -20.60 -13.69 -29.59
N GLY A 183 -19.78 -13.51 -30.62
CA GLY A 183 -20.07 -13.86 -32.00
C GLY A 183 -21.13 -12.96 -32.67
N ARG A 184 -21.46 -11.82 -32.04
CA ARG A 184 -22.46 -10.86 -32.54
C ARG A 184 -22.00 -9.43 -32.31
N VAL A 185 -22.46 -8.51 -33.15
CA VAL A 185 -22.21 -7.07 -32.95
C VAL A 185 -22.81 -6.65 -31.60
N PRO A 186 -22.01 -6.14 -30.65
CA PRO A 186 -22.50 -5.72 -29.35
C PRO A 186 -23.33 -4.44 -29.48
N ASP A 187 -24.34 -4.29 -28.63
CA ASP A 187 -25.08 -3.03 -28.52
C ASP A 187 -24.10 -1.91 -28.07
N PRO A 188 -24.17 -0.70 -28.63
CA PRO A 188 -23.45 0.45 -28.11
C PRO A 188 -23.58 0.67 -26.60
N ALA A 189 -24.72 0.31 -26.00
CA ALA A 189 -24.93 0.37 -24.55
C ALA A 189 -24.07 -0.64 -23.77
N ASP A 190 -23.83 -1.83 -24.34
CA ASP A 190 -23.02 -2.90 -23.74
C ASP A 190 -21.51 -2.66 -23.89
N CYS A 191 -21.12 -1.73 -24.77
CA CYS A 191 -19.73 -1.38 -25.05
C CYS A 191 -19.11 -0.46 -23.98
N ARG A 192 -19.42 -0.69 -22.70
CA ARG A 192 -18.90 0.04 -21.55
C ARG A 192 -18.30 -0.91 -20.52
N PHE A 193 -17.40 -0.39 -19.69
CA PHE A 193 -16.87 -1.13 -18.57
C PHE A 193 -17.93 -1.20 -17.46
N GLN A 194 -18.12 -2.40 -16.91
CA GLN A 194 -19.09 -2.66 -15.83
C GLN A 194 -18.39 -2.84 -14.49
N THR A 195 -17.08 -3.10 -14.48
CA THR A 195 -16.30 -3.22 -13.24
C THR A 195 -15.07 -2.34 -13.31
N LEU A 196 -14.94 -1.42 -12.35
CA LEU A 196 -13.71 -0.66 -12.14
C LEU A 196 -12.93 -1.29 -10.99
N VAL A 197 -11.67 -1.63 -11.25
CA VAL A 197 -10.73 -2.13 -10.26
C VAL A 197 -9.67 -1.06 -10.01
N LEU A 198 -9.68 -0.49 -8.81
CA LEU A 198 -8.77 0.56 -8.38
C LEU A 198 -7.65 -0.09 -7.55
N LEU A 199 -6.41 0.00 -8.03
CA LEU A 199 -5.24 -0.67 -7.46
C LEU A 199 -4.35 0.33 -6.74
N ASP A 200 -3.87 -0.02 -5.54
CA ASP A 200 -2.81 0.72 -4.84
C ASP A 200 -1.96 -0.24 -4.00
N ASP A 201 -0.75 0.16 -3.60
CA ASP A 201 0.15 -0.72 -2.85
C ASP A 201 -0.20 -0.84 -1.36
N PHE A 202 -0.32 0.29 -0.69
CA PHE A 202 -0.39 0.33 0.77
C PHE A 202 -1.38 1.37 1.29
N SER A 203 -2.13 0.99 2.32
CA SER A 203 -2.94 1.94 3.10
C SER A 203 -2.94 1.63 4.58
N ALA A 204 -2.66 2.64 5.41
CA ALA A 204 -2.68 2.52 6.87
C ALA A 204 -3.89 3.19 7.52
N SER A 205 -4.19 4.44 7.17
CA SER A 205 -5.35 5.17 7.71
C SER A 205 -6.56 5.16 6.77
N GLY A 206 -6.35 4.91 5.47
CA GLY A 206 -7.39 5.05 4.44
C GLY A 206 -7.73 6.50 4.03
N THR A 207 -7.23 7.50 4.75
CA THR A 207 -7.63 8.91 4.59
C THR A 207 -7.15 9.59 3.30
N SER A 208 -6.22 9.00 2.56
CA SER A 208 -5.77 9.52 1.26
C SER A 208 -6.73 9.18 0.11
N TYR A 209 -7.59 8.17 0.29
CA TYR A 209 -8.52 7.68 -0.74
C TYR A 209 -9.84 8.44 -0.70
N TYR A 210 -10.33 8.67 0.53
CA TYR A 210 -11.55 9.43 0.81
C TYR A 210 -11.25 10.48 1.87
N THR A 211 -11.93 11.62 1.75
CA THR A 211 -12.02 12.58 2.84
C THR A 211 -13.45 12.62 3.34
N LEU A 212 -13.72 11.96 4.48
CA LEU A 212 -15.05 12.04 5.10
C LEU A 212 -15.35 13.48 5.54
N PRO A 213 -16.61 13.95 5.50
CA PRO A 213 -16.97 15.36 5.70
C PRO A 213 -16.49 15.98 7.03
N ALA A 214 -16.29 15.17 8.08
CA ALA A 214 -15.75 15.64 9.36
C ALA A 214 -14.24 15.94 9.33
N THR A 215 -13.52 15.46 8.30
CA THR A 215 -12.05 15.52 8.19
C THR A 215 -11.53 16.65 7.30
N CYS A 216 -12.20 16.89 6.17
CA CYS A 216 -12.07 18.08 5.32
C CYS A 216 -13.26 18.07 4.32
N PRO A 217 -13.87 19.22 3.98
CA PRO A 217 -14.94 19.24 2.99
C PRO A 217 -14.38 19.04 1.57
N GLY A 218 -14.33 17.78 1.13
CA GLY A 218 -13.96 17.42 -0.24
C GLY A 218 -12.48 17.11 -0.42
N GLY A 219 -12.18 15.88 -0.82
CA GLY A 219 -10.84 15.43 -1.18
C GLY A 219 -10.74 13.91 -1.22
N GLY A 220 -9.58 13.44 -1.66
CA GLY A 220 -9.25 12.02 -1.78
C GLY A 220 -9.38 11.53 -3.21
N LYS A 221 -8.40 10.71 -3.61
CA LYS A 221 -8.23 10.25 -5.00
C LYS A 221 -9.50 9.62 -5.57
N ILE A 222 -10.22 8.82 -4.76
CA ILE A 222 -11.44 8.14 -5.18
C ILE A 222 -12.61 9.11 -5.26
N THR A 223 -12.71 10.05 -4.32
CA THR A 223 -13.74 11.10 -4.35
C THR A 223 -13.60 11.96 -5.59
N ASP A 224 -12.38 12.35 -5.93
CA ASP A 224 -12.10 13.18 -7.11
C ASP A 224 -12.32 12.41 -8.41
N PHE A 225 -11.90 11.14 -8.46
CA PHE A 225 -12.20 10.27 -9.59
C PHE A 225 -13.72 10.07 -9.80
N LEU A 226 -14.50 9.91 -8.72
CA LEU A 226 -15.96 9.83 -8.83
C LEU A 226 -16.59 11.13 -9.33
N LYS A 227 -16.04 12.30 -8.95
CA LYS A 227 -16.50 13.58 -9.52
C LYS A 227 -16.29 13.59 -11.03
N ASP A 228 -15.10 13.20 -11.49
CA ASP A 228 -14.80 13.12 -12.92
C ASP A 228 -15.68 12.10 -13.66
N LEU A 229 -15.99 10.96 -13.04
CA LEU A 229 -16.92 9.97 -13.61
C LEU A 229 -18.37 10.47 -13.66
N SER A 230 -18.75 11.39 -12.78
CA SER A 230 -20.11 11.95 -12.71
C SER A 230 -20.30 13.17 -13.63
N ASP A 231 -19.21 13.73 -14.16
CA ASP A 231 -19.22 14.90 -15.02
C ASP A 231 -19.22 14.46 -16.49
N GLU A 232 -20.38 14.58 -17.17
CA GLU A 232 -20.54 14.18 -18.57
C GLU A 232 -19.63 14.93 -19.54
N THR A 233 -19.06 16.08 -19.13
CA THR A 233 -18.09 16.82 -19.95
C THR A 233 -16.71 16.15 -19.95
N LYS A 234 -16.43 15.28 -18.97
CA LYS A 234 -15.15 14.59 -18.84
C LYS A 234 -15.14 13.32 -19.71
N PRO A 235 -14.03 13.02 -20.39
CA PRO A 235 -13.95 11.82 -21.21
C PRO A 235 -14.21 10.53 -20.44
N VAL A 236 -13.75 10.45 -19.18
CA VAL A 236 -13.86 9.23 -18.36
C VAL A 236 -15.31 8.84 -18.04
N ALA A 237 -16.26 9.78 -18.03
CA ALA A 237 -17.68 9.48 -17.82
C ALA A 237 -18.24 8.52 -18.89
N ARG A 238 -17.67 8.54 -20.11
CA ARG A 238 -18.08 7.65 -21.22
C ARG A 238 -17.62 6.20 -21.04
N LEU A 239 -16.69 5.93 -20.12
CA LEU A 239 -16.15 4.59 -19.91
C LEU A 239 -17.16 3.63 -19.29
N VAL A 240 -18.11 4.14 -18.50
CA VAL A 240 -18.97 3.34 -17.65
C VAL A 240 -20.44 3.80 -17.76
N ASP A 241 -21.36 2.96 -17.33
CA ASP A 241 -22.70 3.39 -16.93
C ASP A 241 -22.79 3.26 -15.40
N LEU A 242 -22.94 4.38 -14.70
CA LEU A 242 -22.99 4.40 -13.23
C LEU A 242 -24.12 3.52 -12.66
N ARG A 243 -25.18 3.24 -13.43
CA ARG A 243 -26.31 2.40 -12.97
C ARG A 243 -25.98 0.91 -12.97
N GLN A 244 -24.98 0.50 -13.75
CA GLN A 244 -24.54 -0.89 -13.91
C GLN A 244 -23.11 -1.10 -13.38
N LEU A 245 -22.49 -0.05 -12.85
CA LEU A 245 -21.12 -0.07 -12.41
C LEU A 245 -20.99 -0.82 -11.08
N GLU A 246 -19.94 -1.62 -10.98
CA GLU A 246 -19.41 -2.17 -9.74
C GLU A 246 -17.97 -1.69 -9.55
N VAL A 247 -17.58 -1.42 -8.30
CA VAL A 247 -16.23 -0.95 -7.96
C VAL A 247 -15.55 -1.98 -7.04
N ILE A 248 -14.27 -2.24 -7.31
CA ILE A 248 -13.38 -3.02 -6.45
C ILE A 248 -12.18 -2.12 -6.14
N ILE A 249 -11.94 -1.84 -4.87
CA ILE A 249 -10.72 -1.19 -4.40
C ILE A 249 -9.83 -2.32 -3.88
N LEU A 250 -8.72 -2.59 -4.56
CA LEU A 250 -7.77 -3.61 -4.14
C LEU A 250 -6.47 -2.98 -3.68
N LEU A 251 -6.09 -3.31 -2.45
CA LEU A 251 -4.82 -2.91 -1.83
C LEU A 251 -3.93 -4.13 -1.67
N TYR A 252 -2.65 -4.02 -2.03
CA TYR A 252 -1.72 -5.14 -1.82
C TYR A 252 -1.45 -5.36 -0.32
N LEU A 253 -1.26 -4.28 0.45
CA LEU A 253 -1.22 -4.31 1.91
C LEU A 253 -2.17 -3.26 2.49
N ALA A 254 -2.88 -3.61 3.57
CA ALA A 254 -3.59 -2.61 4.35
C ALA A 254 -3.73 -3.02 5.81
N THR A 255 -3.87 -2.04 6.69
CA THR A 255 -4.23 -2.29 8.11
C THR A 255 -5.72 -2.54 8.26
N GLU A 256 -6.12 -3.20 9.35
CA GLU A 256 -7.55 -3.30 9.72
C GLU A 256 -8.23 -1.92 9.79
N GLN A 257 -7.55 -0.92 10.37
CA GLN A 257 -8.04 0.46 10.45
C GLN A 257 -8.34 1.05 9.06
N ALA A 258 -7.47 0.84 8.08
CA ALA A 258 -7.70 1.31 6.72
C ALA A 258 -8.93 0.62 6.11
N ILE A 259 -9.09 -0.68 6.31
CA ILE A 259 -10.23 -1.44 5.77
C ILE A 259 -11.55 -0.93 6.33
N GLU A 260 -11.62 -0.72 7.65
CA GLU A 260 -12.81 -0.17 8.31
C GLU A 260 -13.16 1.21 7.75
N TYR A 261 -12.18 2.12 7.73
CA TYR A 261 -12.37 3.47 7.21
C TYR A 261 -12.81 3.47 5.73
N LEU A 262 -12.12 2.73 4.87
CA LEU A 262 -12.43 2.64 3.45
C LEU A 262 -13.79 1.97 3.24
N GLY A 263 -14.17 0.99 4.05
CA GLY A 263 -15.48 0.34 3.99
C GLY A 263 -16.61 1.31 4.32
N GLU A 264 -16.49 2.10 5.39
CA GLU A 264 -17.46 3.13 5.75
C GLU A 264 -17.54 4.25 4.70
N ALA A 265 -16.39 4.75 4.26
CA ALA A 265 -16.33 5.81 3.26
C ALA A 265 -16.86 5.35 1.90
N SER A 266 -16.61 4.09 1.51
CA SER A 266 -17.18 3.49 0.30
C SER A 266 -18.69 3.35 0.39
N LYS A 267 -19.24 3.02 1.57
CA LYS A 267 -20.69 2.99 1.79
C LYS A 267 -21.31 4.39 1.64
N ALA A 268 -20.69 5.40 2.24
CA ALA A 268 -21.16 6.78 2.18
C ALA A 268 -21.07 7.40 0.76
N THR A 269 -20.16 6.89 -0.07
CA THR A 269 -19.84 7.44 -1.39
C THR A 269 -20.51 6.66 -2.53
N TRP A 270 -20.19 5.37 -2.67
CA TRP A 270 -20.63 4.52 -3.78
C TRP A 270 -21.99 3.88 -3.49
N VAL A 271 -22.11 3.19 -2.35
CA VAL A 271 -23.32 2.40 -2.03
C VAL A 271 -24.54 3.30 -1.86
N LYS A 272 -24.37 4.49 -1.27
CA LYS A 272 -25.42 5.52 -1.17
C LYS A 272 -25.98 5.95 -2.54
N ARG A 273 -25.18 5.82 -3.61
CA ARG A 273 -25.58 6.10 -5.00
C ARG A 273 -26.09 4.85 -5.74
N GLY A 274 -26.21 3.71 -5.05
CA GLY A 274 -26.62 2.44 -5.64
C GLY A 274 -25.50 1.70 -6.37
N ILE A 275 -24.24 2.12 -6.23
CA ILE A 275 -23.06 1.50 -6.87
C ILE A 275 -22.42 0.53 -5.88
N PRO A 276 -22.42 -0.80 -6.14
CA PRO A 276 -21.73 -1.75 -5.28
C PRO A 276 -20.22 -1.48 -5.25
N CYS A 277 -19.65 -1.45 -4.05
CA CYS A 277 -18.21 -1.26 -3.86
C CYS A 277 -17.67 -2.30 -2.88
N THR A 278 -16.60 -3.00 -3.26
CA THR A 278 -15.87 -3.94 -2.42
C THR A 278 -14.48 -3.39 -2.14
N VAL A 279 -14.07 -3.39 -0.87
CA VAL A 279 -12.67 -3.13 -0.48
C VAL A 279 -12.04 -4.49 -0.23
N GLU A 280 -11.03 -4.83 -1.01
CA GLU A 280 -10.31 -6.09 -0.99
C GLU A 280 -8.84 -5.84 -0.64
N VAL A 281 -8.26 -6.71 0.18
CA VAL A 281 -6.86 -6.58 0.61
C VAL A 281 -6.17 -7.91 0.45
N VAL A 282 -5.03 -7.90 -0.24
CA VAL A 282 -4.24 -9.13 -0.47
C VAL A 282 -3.59 -9.58 0.82
N GLN A 283 -2.86 -8.69 1.49
CA GLN A 283 -2.22 -8.94 2.78
C GLN A 283 -2.73 -7.98 3.85
N LEU A 284 -3.47 -8.52 4.81
CA LEU A 284 -3.90 -7.78 6.00
C LEU A 284 -2.71 -7.58 6.96
N LEU A 285 -2.57 -6.36 7.45
CA LEU A 285 -1.75 -6.02 8.61
C LEU A 285 -2.67 -5.94 9.83
N PRO A 286 -2.58 -6.92 10.75
CA PRO A 286 -3.52 -7.05 11.84
C PRO A 286 -3.25 -5.97 12.89
N LYS A 287 -4.28 -5.59 13.65
CA LYS A 287 -4.17 -4.48 14.62
C LYS A 287 -3.11 -4.69 15.70
N GLU A 288 -2.77 -5.94 16.00
CA GLU A 288 -1.83 -6.35 17.06
C GLU A 288 -0.39 -5.90 16.78
N ILE A 289 -0.04 -5.61 15.52
CA ILE A 289 1.31 -5.11 15.21
C ILE A 289 1.48 -3.63 15.59
N ARG A 290 0.37 -2.91 15.85
CA ARG A 290 0.41 -1.47 16.07
C ARG A 290 0.94 -1.17 17.48
N LEU A 291 1.86 -0.22 17.53
CA LEU A 291 2.26 0.42 18.78
C LEU A 291 1.20 1.47 19.14
N VAL A 292 0.51 1.24 20.25
CA VAL A 292 -0.49 2.18 20.76
C VAL A 292 0.20 3.16 21.69
N ARG A 293 -0.02 4.46 21.46
CA ARG A 293 0.47 5.54 22.33
C ARG A 293 -0.02 5.34 23.75
N GLY A 294 0.90 5.32 24.73
CA GLY A 294 0.56 5.06 26.12
C GLY A 294 0.12 3.61 26.38
N GLY A 295 0.38 2.70 25.43
CA GLY A 295 0.03 1.28 25.53
C GLY A 295 0.89 0.50 26.52
N GLY A 296 1.92 1.14 27.10
CA GLY A 296 2.73 0.57 28.19
C GLY A 296 3.75 -0.48 27.75
N ASN A 297 3.98 -0.63 26.44
CA ASN A 297 5.09 -1.45 25.95
C ASN A 297 6.44 -0.76 26.27
N GLU A 298 7.53 -1.53 26.36
CA GLU A 298 8.83 -0.98 26.78
C GLU A 298 9.35 0.08 25.80
N ILE A 299 9.10 -0.11 24.50
CA ILE A 299 9.51 0.82 23.45
C ILE A 299 8.72 2.14 23.49
N ASP A 300 7.53 2.17 24.08
CA ASP A 300 6.66 3.36 24.26
C ASP A 300 7.44 4.48 24.96
N ARG A 301 8.20 4.11 26.00
CA ARG A 301 9.03 5.05 26.77
C ARG A 301 10.12 5.68 25.90
N VAL A 302 10.70 4.90 24.99
CA VAL A 302 11.73 5.38 24.05
C VAL A 302 11.10 6.28 22.99
N ILE A 303 9.93 5.92 22.46
CA ILE A 303 9.21 6.70 21.45
C ILE A 303 8.79 8.07 22.00
N GLU A 304 8.29 8.11 23.24
CA GLU A 304 7.84 9.34 23.89
C GLU A 304 8.99 10.25 24.36
N HIS A 305 10.20 9.70 24.49
CA HIS A 305 11.36 10.46 24.96
C HIS A 305 11.75 11.56 23.94
N SER A 306 11.72 12.82 24.38
CA SER A 306 11.93 13.99 23.51
C SER A 306 13.30 14.02 22.81
N LYS A 307 14.32 13.36 23.37
CA LYS A 307 15.66 13.26 22.77
C LYS A 307 15.67 12.46 21.46
N TYR A 308 14.72 11.55 21.27
CA TYR A 308 14.65 10.66 20.10
C TYR A 308 13.57 11.07 19.10
N TYR A 309 13.12 12.32 19.19
CA TYR A 309 12.11 12.88 18.31
C TYR A 309 12.52 14.29 17.87
N ASP A 310 12.49 14.52 16.57
CA ASP A 310 12.66 15.85 15.99
C ASP A 310 11.33 16.31 15.39
N HIS A 311 10.77 17.39 15.93
CA HIS A 311 9.46 17.88 15.50
C HIS A 311 9.49 18.52 14.11
N ASP A 312 10.67 18.80 13.54
CA ASP A 312 10.80 19.29 12.17
C ASP A 312 10.29 18.27 11.13
N ILE A 313 10.10 17.01 11.52
CA ILE A 313 9.42 15.99 10.69
C ILE A 313 7.91 16.23 10.55
N TYR A 314 7.31 17.01 11.46
CA TYR A 314 5.86 17.21 11.56
C TYR A 314 5.41 18.39 10.68
N ASP A 315 5.10 18.08 9.43
CA ASP A 315 4.67 19.05 8.42
C ASP A 315 3.12 19.18 8.32
N GLU A 316 2.66 19.99 7.37
CA GLU A 316 1.23 20.16 7.08
C GLU A 316 0.53 18.86 6.64
N HIS A 317 1.27 17.88 6.13
CA HIS A 317 0.72 16.58 5.75
C HIS A 317 0.51 15.72 7.00
N PHE A 318 1.44 15.73 7.96
CA PHE A 318 1.24 15.10 9.26
C PHE A 318 0.09 15.73 10.04
N ALA A 319 -0.07 17.05 9.98
CA ALA A 319 -1.18 17.76 10.62
C ALA A 319 -2.57 17.28 10.19
N LYS A 320 -2.71 16.79 8.95
CA LYS A 320 -3.97 16.18 8.45
C LYS A 320 -4.34 14.90 9.20
N GLY A 321 -3.38 14.25 9.87
CA GLY A 321 -3.58 13.09 10.73
C GLY A 321 -4.20 13.42 12.09
N ARG A 322 -4.29 14.70 12.46
CA ARG A 322 -4.93 15.21 13.70
C ARG A 322 -4.31 14.67 14.99
N THR A 323 -3.01 14.43 14.96
CA THR A 323 -2.20 14.06 16.13
C THR A 323 -1.43 15.29 16.63
N PRO A 324 -0.90 15.29 17.86
CA PRO A 324 -0.07 16.40 18.32
C PRO A 324 1.35 16.39 17.71
N ASP A 325 1.80 15.23 17.27
CA ASP A 325 3.14 14.99 16.74
C ASP A 325 3.16 13.79 15.77
N ALA A 326 4.36 13.43 15.29
CA ALA A 326 4.59 12.30 14.38
C ALA A 326 5.24 11.09 15.06
N ARG A 327 5.34 11.03 16.40
CA ARG A 327 6.06 9.94 17.10
C ARG A 327 5.55 8.56 16.73
N TYR A 328 4.22 8.42 16.64
CA TYR A 328 3.53 7.19 16.23
C TYR A 328 3.12 7.22 14.76
N GLY A 329 3.75 8.07 13.95
CA GLY A 329 3.44 8.24 12.55
C GLY A 329 2.10 8.93 12.30
N TYR A 330 1.78 9.11 11.02
CA TYR A 330 0.57 9.79 10.57
C TYR A 330 -0.69 9.11 11.14
N ALA A 331 -1.58 9.93 11.72
CA ALA A 331 -2.83 9.51 12.35
C ALA A 331 -2.64 8.48 13.48
N ASP A 332 -1.49 8.50 14.17
CA ASP A 332 -1.12 7.59 15.26
C ASP A 332 -1.34 6.11 14.87
N CYS A 333 -1.00 5.77 13.62
CA CYS A 333 -1.08 4.40 13.14
C CYS A 333 -0.11 3.48 13.89
N GLY A 334 1.02 4.02 14.36
CA GLY A 334 1.95 3.33 15.26
C GLY A 334 2.62 2.13 14.62
N LEU A 335 2.86 2.16 13.29
CA LEU A 335 3.30 0.96 12.59
C LEU A 335 4.80 0.71 12.76
N PRO A 336 5.22 -0.51 13.18
CA PRO A 336 6.60 -0.94 13.04
C PRO A 336 6.84 -1.47 11.63
N LEU A 337 6.51 -0.69 10.59
CA LEU A 337 6.49 -1.15 9.19
C LEU A 337 7.52 -0.42 8.32
N VAL A 338 8.21 -1.18 7.46
CA VAL A 338 9.06 -0.65 6.39
C VAL A 338 8.74 -1.38 5.09
N LEU A 339 8.61 -0.63 3.99
CA LEU A 339 8.54 -1.19 2.64
C LEU A 339 9.92 -1.03 1.99
N HIS A 340 10.37 -2.00 1.18
CA HIS A 340 11.69 -1.91 0.54
C HIS A 340 11.96 -0.59 -0.20
N HIS A 341 10.94 0.09 -0.70
CA HIS A 341 11.10 1.34 -1.46
C HIS A 341 10.87 2.61 -0.63
N ASN A 342 10.26 2.51 0.56
CA ASN A 342 10.06 3.62 1.50
C ASN A 342 9.68 3.13 2.91
N THR A 343 9.95 3.95 3.93
CA THR A 343 9.29 3.81 5.24
C THR A 343 8.01 4.65 5.23
N PRO A 344 6.80 4.07 5.36
CA PRO A 344 5.56 4.83 5.30
C PRO A 344 5.47 5.93 6.36
N ASN A 345 4.75 7.03 6.08
CA ASN A 345 4.53 8.11 7.08
C ASN A 345 3.80 7.61 8.32
N ASN A 346 3.05 6.52 8.21
CA ASN A 346 2.29 5.88 9.27
C ASN A 346 3.16 5.05 10.22
N SER A 347 4.43 4.86 9.88
CA SER A 347 5.39 4.16 10.72
C SER A 347 5.91 5.07 11.84
N VAL A 348 6.31 4.46 12.95
CA VAL A 348 6.87 5.20 14.09
C VAL A 348 8.11 6.00 13.71
N ALA A 349 8.26 7.20 14.27
CA ALA A 349 9.36 8.13 13.93
C ALA A 349 10.75 7.56 14.22
N LEU A 350 10.85 6.59 15.14
CA LEU A 350 12.09 5.87 15.41
C LEU A 350 12.62 5.11 14.17
N LEU A 351 11.72 4.64 13.30
CA LEU A 351 12.07 3.99 12.04
C LEU A 351 12.19 5.02 10.90
N MET A 352 11.33 6.04 10.93
CA MET A 352 11.07 6.96 9.83
C MET A 352 11.51 8.39 10.21
N SER A 353 12.63 8.85 9.64
CA SER A 353 13.05 10.25 9.71
C SER A 353 13.74 10.72 8.42
N TYR A 354 13.96 12.02 8.26
CA TYR A 354 14.68 12.58 7.11
C TYR A 354 16.18 12.72 7.37
N GLU A 355 16.98 12.65 6.30
CA GLU A 355 18.40 13.00 6.37
C GLU A 355 18.56 14.48 6.74
N GLY A 356 19.21 14.76 7.88
CA GLY A 356 19.47 16.12 8.37
C GLY A 356 18.75 16.50 9.66
N LEU A 357 17.80 15.68 10.13
CA LEU A 357 17.17 15.87 11.43
C LEU A 357 18.09 15.45 12.58
N LYS A 358 17.81 15.96 13.79
CA LYS A 358 18.56 15.65 15.02
C LYS A 358 18.57 14.16 15.35
N PHE A 359 17.44 13.49 15.11
CA PHE A 359 17.31 12.05 15.25
C PHE A 359 17.14 11.41 13.87
N ARG A 360 18.05 10.48 13.56
CA ARG A 360 18.00 9.69 12.33
C ARG A 360 17.25 8.39 12.57
N GLY A 361 16.22 8.11 11.78
CA GLY A 361 15.50 6.84 11.82
C GLY A 361 16.32 5.70 11.24
N LEU A 362 16.02 4.47 11.66
CA LEU A 362 16.73 3.26 11.19
C LEU A 362 16.62 3.07 9.68
N PHE A 363 15.46 3.41 9.10
CA PHE A 363 15.17 3.35 7.67
C PHE A 363 14.79 4.76 7.18
N PRO A 364 15.78 5.64 6.99
CA PRO A 364 15.54 7.04 6.71
C PRO A 364 14.84 7.23 5.36
N ARG A 365 14.20 8.38 5.20
CA ARG A 365 13.56 8.80 3.96
C ARG A 365 14.34 9.94 3.33
N ILE A 366 14.33 9.97 2.01
CA ILE A 366 14.75 11.12 1.22
C ILE A 366 13.57 12.07 1.08
N GLN A 367 13.73 13.32 1.52
CA GLN A 367 12.72 14.34 1.35
C GLN A 367 12.63 14.71 -0.15
N ARG A 368 11.48 14.44 -0.77
CA ARG A 368 11.28 14.64 -2.22
C ARG A 368 10.98 16.09 -2.58
N HIS A 369 10.43 16.86 -1.63
CA HIS A 369 10.23 18.29 -1.76
C HIS A 369 11.32 18.99 -0.95
N LYS A 370 12.45 19.31 -1.60
CA LYS A 370 13.28 20.39 -1.08
C LYS A 370 12.47 21.66 -1.28
N GLU A 371 12.05 22.31 -0.21
CA GLU A 371 11.66 23.71 -0.32
C GLU A 371 12.82 24.41 -1.03
N MET A 372 12.54 24.97 -2.22
CA MET A 372 13.50 25.85 -2.85
C MET A 372 13.50 27.13 -2.02
N SER A 373 14.39 27.16 -1.02
CA SER A 373 14.70 28.36 -0.24
C SER A 373 15.27 29.46 -1.12
#